data_AF-A0A6G5NIY2-F1
#
_entry.id   AF-A0A6G5NIY2-F1
#
_cell.length_a   1.000
_cell.length_b   1.000
_cell.length_c   1.000
_cell.angle_alpha   90.00
_cell.angle_beta   90.00
_cell.angle_gamma   90.00
#
_symmetry.space_group_name_H-M   'P 1'
#
loop_
_entity.id
_entity.type
_entity.pdbx_description
1 polymer ?
#
loop_
_entity_poly.entity_id
_entity_poly.type
_entity_poly.pdbx_seq_one_letter_code
_entity_poly.pdbx_strand_id
1 'polypeptide(L)' 'YEFQMQYGSIGWSVGATLGYAQAVPEKRVIACIGDGSFQVTAQDVSTMIRNGQRTIIFLINNGGYTIEVEIHDGP' A
#
# COMPACT_ATOMS: atom_id res chain seq x y z
N TYR A 1 -2.89 -13.27 4.88
CA TYR A 1 -3.12 -11.81 4.97
C TYR A 1 -1.96 -11.26 5.76
N GLU A 2 -1.43 -10.11 5.36
CA GLU A 2 -0.14 -9.59 5.83
C GLU A 2 -0.28 -8.13 6.21
N PHE A 3 0.43 -7.72 7.26
CA PHE A 3 0.54 -6.33 7.71
C PHE A 3 1.84 -6.15 8.50
N GLN A 4 2.43 -4.96 8.45
CA GLN A 4 3.72 -4.68 9.08
C GLN A 4 3.55 -3.96 10.43
N MET A 5 2.95 -4.62 11.45
CA MET A 5 2.61 -3.95 12.72
C MET A 5 3.82 -3.55 13.57
N GLN A 6 4.92 -4.32 13.56
CA GLN A 6 6.04 -4.06 14.46
C GLN A 6 6.95 -2.92 13.99
N TYR A 7 7.21 -2.84 12.67
CA TYR A 7 7.99 -1.75 12.10
C TYR A 7 7.13 -0.55 11.70
N GLY A 8 5.88 -0.78 11.29
CA GLY A 8 4.88 0.28 11.11
C GLY A 8 5.23 1.31 10.04
N SER A 9 5.97 0.95 8.99
CA SER A 9 6.43 1.92 7.99
C SER A 9 5.34 2.25 6.98
N ILE A 10 4.89 3.52 6.97
CA ILE A 10 4.02 4.04 5.93
C ILE A 10 4.71 3.90 4.55
N GLY A 11 3.92 3.51 3.55
CA GLY A 11 4.44 3.22 2.20
C GLY A 11 4.99 1.81 1.99
N TRP A 12 5.21 1.01 3.04
CA TRP A 12 5.65 -0.39 2.89
C TRP A 12 4.72 -1.21 1.97
N SER A 13 3.42 -0.99 2.08
CA SER A 13 2.41 -1.85 1.45
C SER A 13 2.42 -1.82 -0.07
N VAL A 14 2.80 -0.71 -0.73
CA VAL A 14 2.87 -0.66 -2.20
C VAL A 14 4.00 -1.55 -2.72
N GLY A 15 5.21 -1.40 -2.17
CA GLY A 15 6.36 -2.23 -2.55
C GLY A 15 6.19 -3.70 -2.15
N ALA A 16 5.61 -3.96 -0.98
CA ALA A 16 5.26 -5.32 -0.56
C ALA A 16 4.26 -5.96 -1.55
N THR A 17 3.26 -5.21 -1.99
CA THR A 17 2.27 -5.67 -2.97
C THR A 17 2.92 -6.05 -4.30
N LEU A 18 3.89 -5.24 -4.78
CA LEU A 18 4.67 -5.53 -5.98
C LEU A 18 5.42 -6.87 -5.85
N GLY A 19 6.14 -7.04 -4.74
CA GLY A 19 6.90 -8.26 -4.46
C GLY A 19 6.03 -9.50 -4.31
N TYR A 20 4.91 -9.40 -3.56
CA TYR A 20 3.95 -10.49 -3.43
C TYR A 20 3.35 -10.89 -4.79
N ALA A 21 2.91 -9.92 -5.59
CA ALA A 21 2.33 -10.20 -6.90
C ALA A 21 3.35 -10.81 -7.88
N GLN A 22 4.65 -10.57 -7.68
CA GLN A 22 5.74 -11.24 -8.39
C GLN A 22 5.96 -12.68 -7.90
N ALA A 23 5.86 -12.91 -6.60
CA ALA A 23 6.12 -14.21 -5.98
C ALA A 23 5.01 -15.24 -6.18
N VAL A 24 3.76 -14.80 -6.35
CA VAL A 24 2.57 -15.68 -6.52
C VAL A 24 1.75 -15.30 -7.77
N PRO A 25 2.31 -15.45 -8.99
CA PRO A 25 1.68 -14.98 -10.23
C PRO A 25 0.32 -15.64 -10.54
N GLU A 26 0.04 -16.81 -9.98
CA GLU A 26 -1.22 -17.53 -10.09
C GLU A 26 -2.32 -17.00 -9.15
N LYS A 27 -1.95 -16.17 -8.16
CA LYS A 27 -2.89 -15.56 -7.22
C LYS A 27 -3.13 -14.10 -7.56
N ARG A 28 -4.32 -13.62 -7.25
CA ARG A 28 -4.65 -12.20 -7.31
C ARG A 28 -4.35 -11.55 -5.96
N VAL A 29 -3.33 -10.69 -5.93
CA VAL A 29 -3.00 -9.91 -4.74
C VAL A 29 -3.96 -8.72 -4.62
N ILE A 30 -4.47 -8.50 -3.41
CA ILE A 30 -5.36 -7.39 -3.08
C ILE A 30 -4.70 -6.58 -1.96
N ALA A 31 -4.62 -5.27 -2.13
CA ALA A 31 -4.06 -4.34 -1.15
C ALA A 31 -5.07 -3.27 -0.77
N CYS A 32 -5.13 -2.94 0.52
CA CYS A 32 -5.87 -1.79 1.05
C CYS A 32 -4.86 -0.78 1.58
N ILE A 33 -4.81 0.41 1.00
CA ILE A 33 -3.74 1.39 1.25
C ILE A 33 -4.36 2.77 1.43
N GLY A 34 -4.05 3.44 2.54
CA GLY A 34 -4.43 4.85 2.76
C GLY A 34 -3.70 5.79 1.79
N ASP A 35 -4.33 6.89 1.43
CA ASP A 35 -3.78 7.95 0.58
C ASP A 35 -2.42 8.48 1.07
N GLY A 36 -2.26 8.75 2.36
CA GLY A 36 -0.99 9.21 2.95
C GLY A 36 0.14 8.19 2.78
N SER A 37 -0.13 6.91 3.07
CA SER A 37 0.84 5.83 2.85
C SER A 37 1.16 5.62 1.37
N PHE A 38 0.18 5.75 0.49
CA PHE A 38 0.36 5.54 -0.95
C PHE A 38 1.33 6.56 -1.55
N GLN A 39 1.28 7.82 -1.11
CA GLN A 39 2.14 8.89 -1.62
C GLN A 39 3.65 8.63 -1.43
N VAL A 40 4.03 7.86 -0.41
CA VAL A 40 5.44 7.56 -0.09
C VAL A 40 6.10 6.67 -1.16
N THR A 41 5.33 5.78 -1.77
CA THR A 41 5.85 4.69 -2.64
C THR A 41 5.03 4.44 -3.90
N ALA A 42 4.19 5.40 -4.31
CA ALA A 42 3.28 5.27 -5.46
C ALA A 42 3.98 4.86 -6.77
N GLN A 43 5.27 5.18 -6.93
CA GLN A 43 6.08 4.84 -8.10
C GLN A 43 6.11 3.33 -8.40
N ASP A 44 5.98 2.47 -7.40
CA ASP A 44 6.03 1.02 -7.59
C ASP A 44 4.85 0.48 -8.41
N VAL A 45 3.74 1.22 -8.47
CA VAL A 45 2.60 0.90 -9.35
C VAL A 45 3.02 0.89 -10.83
N SER A 46 3.94 1.78 -11.24
CA SER A 46 4.50 1.77 -12.60
C SER A 46 5.19 0.43 -12.91
N THR A 47 5.92 -0.12 -11.94
CA THR A 47 6.57 -1.42 -12.06
C THR A 47 5.55 -2.56 -12.13
N MET A 48 4.46 -2.49 -11.34
CA MET A 48 3.37 -3.48 -11.42
C MET A 48 2.75 -3.52 -12.82
N ILE A 49 2.46 -2.34 -13.38
CA ILE A 49 1.92 -2.19 -14.75
C ILE A 49 2.91 -2.75 -15.78
N ARG A 50 4.19 -2.36 -15.68
CA ARG A 50 5.25 -2.84 -16.58
C ARG A 50 5.37 -4.37 -16.57
N ASN A 51 5.15 -5.00 -15.43
CA ASN A 51 5.24 -6.46 -15.27
C ASN A 51 3.92 -7.18 -15.58
N GLY A 52 2.86 -6.47 -15.99
CA GLY A 52 1.56 -7.08 -16.30
C GLY A 52 0.87 -7.70 -15.09
N GLN A 53 1.18 -7.23 -13.87
CA GLN A 53 0.60 -7.76 -12.66
C GLN A 53 -0.89 -7.42 -12.55
N ARG A 54 -1.69 -8.37 -12.08
CA ARG A 54 -3.16 -8.27 -11.98
C ARG A 54 -3.63 -7.96 -10.55
N THR A 55 -2.88 -7.12 -9.85
CA THR A 55 -3.16 -6.67 -8.49
C THR A 55 -4.40 -5.77 -8.45
N ILE A 56 -5.20 -5.85 -7.38
CA ILE A 56 -6.26 -4.88 -7.07
C ILE A 56 -5.81 -4.03 -5.87
N ILE A 57 -5.82 -2.71 -6.04
CA ILE A 57 -5.49 -1.76 -4.97
C ILE A 57 -6.76 -0.97 -4.62
N PHE A 58 -7.21 -1.10 -3.37
CA PHE A 58 -8.20 -0.21 -2.77
C PHE A 58 -7.46 0.97 -2.13
N LEU A 59 -7.47 2.11 -2.83
CA LEU A 59 -6.94 3.37 -2.31
C LEU A 59 -8.00 4.03 -1.42
N ILE A 60 -7.68 4.17 -0.13
CA ILE A 60 -8.56 4.79 0.86
C ILE A 60 -8.20 6.27 0.91
N ASN A 61 -8.92 7.07 0.14
CA ASN A 61 -8.77 8.53 0.11
C ASN A 61 -9.73 9.16 1.11
N ASN A 62 -9.20 9.46 2.30
CA ASN A 62 -9.92 10.10 3.41
C ASN A 62 -9.38 11.50 3.72
N GLY A 63 -8.52 12.05 2.85
CA GLY A 63 -8.05 13.43 2.95
C GLY A 63 -6.82 13.61 3.84
N GLY A 64 -6.11 12.53 4.19
CA GLY A 64 -4.86 12.61 4.93
C GLY A 64 -4.62 11.50 5.95
N TYR A 65 -3.78 11.81 6.93
CA TYR A 65 -3.25 10.91 7.93
C TYR A 65 -4.28 10.63 9.05
N THR A 66 -5.36 9.90 8.74
CA THR A 66 -6.47 9.68 9.68
C THR A 66 -6.04 8.96 10.97
N ILE A 67 -5.09 8.02 10.89
CA ILE A 67 -4.63 7.33 12.11
C ILE A 67 -3.89 8.29 13.04
N GLU A 68 -3.14 9.24 12.47
CA GLU A 68 -2.49 10.30 13.22
C GLU A 68 -3.52 11.26 13.84
N VAL A 69 -4.59 11.63 13.12
CA VAL A 69 -5.70 12.45 13.64
C VAL A 69 -6.35 11.81 14.87
N GLU A 70 -6.58 10.50 14.85
CA GLU A 70 -7.21 9.77 15.97
C GLU A 70 -6.27 9.60 17.18
N ILE A 71 -4.95 9.65 16.97
CA ILE A 71 -3.96 9.60 18.07
C ILE A 71 -3.76 10.99 18.66
N HIS A 72 -3.50 11.97 17.78
CA HIS A 72 -3.23 13.35 18.11
C HIS A 72 -3.37 14.20 16.84
N ASP A 73 -4.50 14.90 16.73
CA ASP A 73 -4.75 15.82 15.63
C ASP A 73 -3.90 17.09 15.78
N GLY A 74 -2.79 17.18 15.01
CA GLY A 74 -1.93 18.37 14.89
C GLY A 74 -1.47 18.99 16.22
N PRO A 75 -0.83 20.17 16.22
CA PRO A 75 -0.86 21.03 17.41
C PRO A 75 -2.29 21.46 17.76
#